data_AF-A0A2D8QKT0-F1
#
_entry.id   AF-A0A2D8QKT0-F1
#
_cell.length_a   1.000
_cell.length_b   1.000
_cell.length_c   1.000
_cell.angle_alpha   90.00
_cell.angle_beta   90.00
_cell.angle_gamma   90.00
#
_symmetry.space_group_name_H-M   'P 1'
#
loop_
_entity.id
_entity.type
_entity.pdbx_description
1 polymer ?
#
loop_
_entity_poly.entity_id
_entity_poly.type
_entity_poly.pdbx_seq_one_letter_code
_entity_poly.pdbx_strand_id
1 'polypeptide(L)' 'MIETFAERIVSCCKEDVRIKRVKIRIEKPRVIKGALSAGVKISRDVNQN' A
#
# COMPACT_ATOMS: atom_id res chain seq x y z
N MET A 1 6.08 8.84 -5.72
CA MET A 1 5.43 9.30 -4.47
C MET A 1 5.14 8.09 -3.58
N ILE A 2 4.64 8.25 -2.35
CA ILE A 2 4.38 7.10 -1.45
C ILE A 2 3.25 6.20 -1.97
N GLU A 3 2.36 6.78 -2.77
CA GLU A 3 1.31 6.13 -3.56
C GLU A 3 1.92 5.15 -4.57
N THR A 4 2.90 5.60 -5.35
CA THR A 4 3.63 4.76 -6.32
C THR A 4 4.30 3.57 -5.63
N PHE A 5 4.85 3.79 -4.43
CA PHE A 5 5.44 2.71 -3.66
C PHE A 5 4.40 1.69 -3.20
N ALA A 6 3.25 2.15 -2.70
CA ALA A 6 2.14 1.29 -2.33
C ALA A 6 1.65 0.43 -3.51
N GLU A 7 1.48 1.04 -4.69
CA GLU A 7 1.03 0.35 -5.90
C GLU A 7 2.09 -0.66 -6.41
N ARG A 8 3.39 -0.38 -6.26
CA ARG A 8 4.45 -1.35 -6.58
C ARG A 8 4.39 -2.58 -5.67
N ILE A 9 4.12 -2.41 -4.37
CA ILE A 9 3.93 -3.55 -3.46
C ILE A 9 2.73 -4.39 -3.89
N VAL A 10 1.61 -3.76 -4.26
CA VAL A 10 0.44 -4.49 -4.79
C VAL A 10 0.82 -5.26 -6.05
N SER A 11 1.58 -4.65 -6.97
CA SER A 11 2.00 -5.29 -8.20
C SER A 11 2.83 -6.55 -7.94
N CYS A 12 3.74 -6.53 -6.96
CA CYS A 12 4.49 -7.73 -6.57
C CYS A 12 3.57 -8.82 -5.99
N CYS A 13 2.54 -8.43 -5.23
CA CYS A 13 1.56 -9.41 -4.73
C CYS A 13 0.67 -10.01 -5.82
N LYS A 14 0.52 -9.35 -6.98
CA LYS A 14 -0.22 -9.90 -8.13
C LYS A 14 0.50 -11.08 -8.79
N GLU A 15 1.80 -11.20 -8.60
CA GLU A 15 2.60 -12.29 -9.18
C GLU A 15 2.30 -13.64 -8.51
N ASP A 16 1.75 -13.66 -7.29
CA ASP A 16 1.31 -14.87 -6.60
C ASP A 16 -0.22 -15.05 -6.68
N VAL A 17 -0.66 -16.01 -7.49
CA VAL A 17 -2.07 -16.34 -7.72
C VAL A 17 -2.84 -16.74 -6.45
N ARG A 18 -2.15 -17.14 -5.38
CA ARG A 18 -2.78 -17.53 -4.11
C ARG A 18 -3.21 -16.30 -3.30
N ILE A 19 -2.60 -15.15 -3.54
CA ILE A 19 -2.94 -13.91 -2.85
C ILE A 19 -4.29 -13.40 -3.38
N LYS A 20 -5.31 -13.40 -2.52
CA LYS A 20 -6.66 -12.92 -2.86
C LYS A 20 -6.84 -11.45 -2.53
N ARG A 21 -6.24 -10.97 -1.45
CA ARG A 21 -6.41 -9.61 -0.96
C ARG A 21 -5.14 -9.09 -0.32
N VAL A 22 -4.86 -7.81 -0.56
CA VAL A 22 -3.74 -7.09 0.04
C VAL A 22 -4.25 -5.82 0.69
N LYS A 23 -3.76 -5.58 1.92
CA LYS A 23 -3.96 -4.32 2.64
C LYS A 23 -2.58 -3.78 2.99
N ILE A 24 -2.27 -2.58 2.51
CA ILE A 24 -0.97 -1.92 2.73
C ILE A 24 -1.23 -0.61 3.47
N ARG A 25 -0.40 -0.35 4.49
CA ARG A 25 -0.30 0.95 5.14
C ARG A 25 1.15 1.38 5.11
N ILE A 26 1.43 2.54 4.52
CA ILE A 26 2.74 3.15 4.51
C ILE A 26 2.63 4.47 5.25
N GLU A 27 3.48 4.66 6.25
CA GLU A 27 3.55 5.88 7.04
C GLU A 27 4.88 6.58 6.83
N LYS A 28 4.81 7.90 6.67
CA LYS A 28 5.97 8.79 6.65
C LYS A 28 5.92 9.66 7.90
N PRO A 29 6.68 9.33 8.95
CA PRO A 29 6.66 10.08 10.20
C PRO A 29 7.21 11.50 9.99
N ARG A 30 6.69 12.46 10.76
CA ARG A 30 7.15 13.86 10.80
C ARG A 30 7.21 14.59 9.45
N VAL A 31 6.50 14.10 8.43
CA VAL A 31 6.44 14.79 7.12
C VAL A 31 5.60 16.06 7.17
N ILE A 32 4.61 16.11 8.06
CA ILE A 32 3.81 17.30 8.35
C ILE A 32 4.16 17.77 9.76
N LYS A 33 4.52 19.05 9.89
CA LYS A 33 4.84 19.66 11.19
C LYS A 33 3.63 19.56 12.12
N GLY A 34 3.82 19.02 13.32
CA GLY A 34 2.75 18.85 14.31
C GLY A 34 1.91 17.57 14.15
N ALA A 35 2.10 16.80 13.08
CA ALA A 35 1.49 15.47 12.95
C ALA A 35 2.51 14.37 13.26
N LEU A 36 2.05 13.29 13.93
CA LEU A 36 2.89 12.13 14.21
C LEU A 36 3.35 11.44 12.91
N SER A 37 2.42 11.22 11.98
CA SER A 37 2.69 10.64 10.66
C SER A 37 1.65 11.12 9.64
N ALA A 38 2.03 11.06 8.36
CA ALA A 38 1.09 11.06 7.26
C ALA A 38 1.48 9.95 6.28
N GLY A 39 0.52 9.41 5.54
CA GLY A 39 0.76 8.18 4.80
C GLY A 39 -0.38 7.80 3.88
N VAL A 40 -0.25 6.62 3.30
CA VAL A 40 -1.27 6.02 2.43
C VAL A 40 -1.72 4.68 2.99
N LYS A 41 -3.01 4.41 2.85
CA LYS A 41 -3.62 3.12 3.15
C LYS A 41 -4.40 2.68 1.93
N ILE A 42 -4.04 1.52 1.38
CA ILE A 42 -4.74 0.94 0.23
C ILE A 42 -5.22 -0.48 0.56
N SER A 43 -6.31 -0.86 -0.07
CA SER A 43 -6.87 -2.21 -0.01
C SER A 43 -7.25 -2.61 -1.42
N ARG A 44 -6.75 -3.76 -1.85
CA ARG A 44 -6.96 -4.29 -3.19
C ARG A 44 -7.31 -5.76 -3.09
N ASP A 45 -8.33 -6.14 -3.83
CA ASP A 45 -8.52 -7.53 -4.20
C ASP A 45 -7.58 -7.78 -5.39
N VAL A 46 -6.76 -8.82 -5.30
CA VAL A 46 -5.60 -9.02 -6.18
C VAL A 46 -5.93 -10.04 -7.27
N ASN A 47 -6.93 -10.89 -7.01
CA ASN A 47 -7.31 -11.99 -7.86
C ASN A 47 -8.84 -12.10 -7.93
N GLN A 48 -9.46 -11.07 -8.53
CA GLN A 48 -10.84 -11.10 -8.99
C GLN A 48 -10.85 -11.75 -10.37
N ASN A 49 -10.86 -13.08 -10.38
CA ASN A 49 -11.23 -13.83 -11.57
C ASN A 49 -12.73 -14.04 -11.57
#